data_AF-A0A946SJ94-F1
#
_entry.id   AF-A0A946SJ94-F1
#
_cell.length_a   1.000
_cell.length_b   1.000
_cell.length_c   1.000
_cell.angle_alpha   90.00
_cell.angle_beta   90.00
_cell.angle_gamma   90.00
#
_symmetry.space_group_name_H-M   'P 1'
#
loop_
_entity.id
_entity.type
_entity.pdbx_description
1 polymer ?
#
loop_
_entity_poly.entity_id
_entity_poly.type
_entity_poly.pdbx_seq_one_letter_code
_entity_poly.pdbx_strand_id
1 'polypeptide(L)'
;IGSALRTRASRLVVAMTVASVVGAVVAIGAHIVLYYRYRFSVWGVGEFGTLASWITNPRDPDLPNIYRVVFGFVFSIALAFFKRQFLWFPLYPVGYAAGYGWAMGWMWFSIFLGWASKRVLFTTGGLGSYRRALPIFLGMVFGQFIAGSLWSLIGVVTGRNMYTLFP
;
A
#
# COMPACT_ATOMS: atom_id res chain seq x y z
N ILE A 1 15.61 -25.82 1.67
CA ILE A 1 15.31 -25.30 3.03
C ILE A 1 14.57 -26.34 3.87
N GLY A 2 13.56 -27.05 3.35
CA GLY A 2 12.82 -28.08 4.12
C GLY A 2 13.52 -29.43 4.37
N SER A 3 14.70 -29.69 3.78
CA SER A 3 15.42 -30.96 3.97
C SER A 3 16.41 -30.97 5.15
N ALA A 4 16.76 -29.80 5.70
CA ALA A 4 17.70 -29.67 6.83
C ALA A 4 16.99 -29.72 8.20
N LEU A 5 15.67 -29.52 8.23
CA LEU A 5 14.85 -29.59 9.43
C LEU A 5 13.89 -30.76 9.26
N ARG A 6 14.08 -31.82 10.06
CA ARG A 6 13.35 -33.10 10.05
C ARG A 6 11.89 -32.96 10.53
N THR A 7 11.24 -31.84 10.19
CA THR A 7 9.89 -31.45 10.58
C THR A 7 8.91 -31.72 9.45
N ARG A 8 7.81 -32.41 9.75
CA ARG A 8 6.71 -32.62 8.78
C ARG A 8 6.22 -31.28 8.28
N ALA A 9 6.25 -31.06 6.97
CA ALA A 9 5.86 -29.81 6.32
C ALA A 9 4.47 -29.30 6.79
N SER A 10 3.54 -30.21 7.09
CA SER A 10 2.23 -29.90 7.65
C SER A 10 2.27 -29.18 9.00
N ARG A 11 3.20 -29.55 9.89
CA ARG A 11 3.36 -28.86 11.19
C ARG A 11 3.92 -27.45 11.03
N LEU A 12 4.81 -27.28 10.06
CA LEU A 12 5.42 -25.99 9.74
C LEU A 12 4.37 -25.01 9.19
N VAL A 13 3.52 -25.49 8.27
CA VAL A 13 2.40 -24.71 7.74
C VAL A 13 1.43 -24.31 8.85
N VAL A 14 1.01 -25.26 9.70
CA VAL A 14 0.10 -24.98 10.82
C VAL A 14 0.70 -23.95 11.79
N ALA A 15 1.98 -24.12 12.15
CA ALA A 15 2.67 -23.18 13.03
C ALA A 15 2.73 -21.77 12.45
N MET A 16 3.03 -21.65 11.14
CA MET A 16 3.05 -20.35 10.46
C MET A 16 1.65 -19.71 10.42
N THR A 17 0.61 -20.47 10.08
CA THR A 17 -0.76 -19.95 10.04
C THR A 17 -1.21 -19.46 11.41
N VAL A 18 -0.98 -20.25 12.47
CA VAL A 18 -1.33 -19.85 13.83
C VAL A 18 -0.56 -18.60 14.26
N ALA A 19 0.75 -18.55 13.99
CA ALA A 19 1.57 -17.39 14.31
C ALA A 19 1.08 -16.11 13.58
N SER A 20 0.69 -16.22 12.31
CA SER A 20 0.13 -15.09 11.55
C SER A 20 -1.20 -14.60 12.11
N VAL A 21 -2.11 -15.51 12.47
CA VAL A 21 -3.42 -15.14 13.04
C VAL A 21 -3.25 -14.47 14.40
N VAL A 22 -2.47 -15.07 15.29
CA VAL A 22 -2.20 -14.50 16.62
C VAL A 22 -1.51 -13.14 16.49
N GLY A 23 -0.52 -13.02 15.61
CA GLY A 23 0.17 -11.77 15.34
C GLY A 23 -0.77 -10.67 14.83
N ALA A 24 -1.71 -11.00 13.94
CA ALA A 24 -2.69 -10.05 13.42
C ALA A 24 -3.61 -9.53 14.54
N VAL A 25 -4.11 -10.41 15.41
CA VAL A 25 -4.99 -10.00 16.53
C VAL A 25 -4.25 -9.10 17.52
N VAL A 26 -3.01 -9.47 17.87
CA VAL A 26 -2.18 -8.65 18.77
C VAL A 26 -1.85 -7.30 18.15
N ALA A 27 -1.52 -7.26 16.85
CA ALA A 27 -1.22 -6.02 16.14
C ALA A 27 -2.42 -5.08 16.11
N ILE A 28 -3.62 -5.59 15.85
CA ILE A 28 -4.86 -4.80 15.87
C ILE A 28 -5.10 -4.22 17.28
N GLY A 29 -4.99 -5.06 18.31
CA GLY A 29 -5.16 -4.61 19.70
C GLY A 29 -4.14 -3.54 20.10
N ALA A 30 -2.86 -3.75 19.78
CA ALA A 30 -1.81 -2.78 20.04
C ALA A 30 -2.05 -1.46 19.29
N HIS A 31 -2.51 -1.53 18.04
CA HIS A 31 -2.82 -0.35 17.24
C HIS A 31 -3.94 0.48 17.87
N ILE A 32 -5.01 -0.16 18.35
CA ILE A 32 -6.11 0.51 19.06
C ILE A 32 -5.61 1.17 20.34
N VAL A 33 -4.84 0.45 21.17
CA VAL A 33 -4.30 1.00 22.43
C VAL A 33 -3.39 2.20 22.18
N LEU A 34 -2.52 2.13 21.16
CA LEU A 34 -1.65 3.24 20.78
C LEU A 34 -2.46 4.45 20.27
N TYR A 35 -3.51 4.21 19.48
CA TYR A 35 -4.40 5.26 18.98
C TYR A 35 -5.09 6.02 20.11
N TYR A 36 -5.60 5.29 21.10
CA TYR A 36 -6.23 5.89 22.28
C TYR A 36 -5.23 6.62 23.18
N ARG A 37 -4.05 6.03 23.41
CA ARG A 37 -3.06 6.58 24.35
C ARG A 37 -2.36 7.83 23.82
N TYR A 38 -2.00 7.85 22.54
CA TYR A 38 -1.26 8.96 21.93
C TYR A 38 -2.15 9.93 21.15
N ARG A 39 -3.48 9.69 21.12
CA ARG A 39 -4.46 10.50 20.38
C ARG A 39 -3.99 10.82 18.96
N PHE A 40 -3.55 9.80 18.22
CA PHE A 40 -3.26 9.91 16.78
C PHE A 40 -4.56 10.10 15.97
N SER A 41 -5.47 10.99 16.39
CA SER A 41 -6.72 11.25 15.70
C SER A 41 -6.48 12.24 14.56
N VAL A 42 -5.76 11.80 13.53
CA VAL A 42 -5.66 12.55 12.27
C VAL A 42 -6.88 12.24 11.40
N TRP A 43 -7.44 11.03 11.52
CA TRP A 43 -8.55 10.54 10.71
C TRP A 43 -9.85 10.52 11.53
N GLY A 44 -10.91 11.17 11.03
CA GLY A 44 -12.24 11.26 11.63
C GLY A 44 -12.52 12.60 12.32
N VAL A 45 -11.58 13.13 13.11
CA VAL A 45 -11.79 14.38 13.88
C VAL A 45 -11.77 15.61 12.98
N GLY A 46 -10.95 15.61 11.92
CA GLY A 46 -10.91 16.70 10.95
C GLY A 46 -12.20 16.82 10.13
N GLU A 47 -12.82 15.69 9.81
CA GLU A 47 -14.04 15.56 9.04
C GLU A 47 -15.26 16.00 9.86
N PHE A 48 -15.35 15.60 11.13
CA PHE A 48 -16.36 16.13 12.05
C PHE A 48 -16.18 17.63 12.29
N GLY A 49 -14.94 18.10 12.43
CA GLY A 49 -14.64 19.53 12.52
C GLY A 49 -15.02 20.29 11.25
N THR A 50 -14.80 19.69 10.09
CA THR A 50 -15.19 20.25 8.79
C THR A 50 -16.72 20.32 8.67
N LEU A 51 -17.43 19.26 9.04
CA LEU A 51 -18.90 19.22 9.03
C LEU A 51 -19.50 20.25 10.00
N ALA A 52 -18.96 20.33 11.22
CA ALA A 52 -19.35 21.34 12.20
C ALA A 52 -19.07 22.77 11.68
N SER A 53 -17.96 22.96 10.96
CA SER A 53 -17.65 24.24 10.32
C SER A 53 -18.66 24.62 9.23
N TRP A 54 -19.14 23.66 8.44
CA TRP A 54 -20.15 23.91 7.41
C TRP A 54 -21.52 24.27 8.00
N ILE A 55 -21.86 23.69 9.15
CA ILE A 55 -23.12 23.99 9.86
C ILE A 55 -23.05 25.36 10.54
N THR A 56 -21.92 25.68 11.16
CA THR A 56 -21.74 26.94 11.92
C THR A 56 -21.39 28.13 11.03
N ASN A 57 -20.75 27.88 9.89
CA ASN A 57 -20.33 28.89 8.91
C ASN A 57 -20.67 28.41 7.50
N PRO A 58 -21.92 28.57 7.04
CA PRO A 58 -22.29 28.22 5.68
C PRO A 58 -21.43 29.04 4.70
N ARG A 59 -20.64 28.34 3.90
CA ARG A 59 -19.81 28.94 2.84
C ARG A 59 -20.58 28.90 1.52
N ASP A 60 -20.37 29.92 0.70
CA ASP A 60 -20.86 29.91 -0.67
C ASP A 60 -20.27 28.72 -1.46
N PRO A 61 -20.97 28.22 -2.49
CA PRO A 61 -20.46 27.13 -3.31
C PRO A 61 -19.10 27.51 -3.93
N ASP A 62 -18.07 26.71 -3.67
CA ASP A 62 -16.75 26.84 -4.32
C ASP A 62 -16.86 26.44 -5.79
N LEU A 63 -17.31 27.35 -6.65
CA LEU A 63 -17.43 27.14 -8.11
C LEU A 63 -16.15 26.55 -8.74
N PRO A 64 -14.92 26.96 -8.38
CA PRO A 64 -13.70 26.38 -8.94
C PRO A 64 -13.53 24.89 -8.58
N ASN A 65 -13.95 24.46 -7.40
CA ASN A 65 -13.87 23.05 -7.00
C ASN A 65 -14.94 22.21 -7.69
N ILE A 66 -16.15 22.75 -7.83
CA ILE A 66 -17.24 22.09 -8.57
C ILE A 66 -16.83 21.87 -10.03
N TYR A 67 -16.24 22.88 -10.68
CA TYR A 67 -15.71 22.76 -12.04
C TYR A 67 -14.71 21.60 -12.16
N ARG A 68 -13.74 21.50 -11.23
CA ARG A 68 -12.71 20.44 -11.26
C ARG A 68 -13.31 19.04 -11.11
N VAL A 69 -14.29 18.88 -10.22
CA VAL A 69 -14.98 17.61 -10.00
C VAL A 69 -15.78 17.21 -11.22
N VAL A 70 -16.58 18.12 -11.77
CA VAL A 70 -17.39 17.86 -12.99
C VAL A 70 -16.48 17.54 -14.17
N PHE A 71 -15.41 18.31 -14.36
CA PHE A 71 -14.43 18.05 -15.41
C PHE A 71 -13.77 16.67 -15.26
N GLY A 72 -13.29 16.32 -14.07
CA GLY A 72 -12.68 15.02 -13.79
C GLY A 72 -13.64 13.86 -14.02
N PHE A 73 -14.92 14.03 -13.68
CA PHE A 73 -15.98 13.05 -13.92
C PHE A 73 -16.25 12.87 -15.42
N VAL A 74 -16.48 13.95 -16.15
CA VAL A 74 -16.72 13.93 -17.61
C VAL A 74 -15.50 13.36 -18.35
N PHE A 75 -14.29 13.78 -17.98
CA PHE A 75 -13.06 13.28 -18.57
C PHE A 75 -12.87 11.78 -18.32
N SER A 76 -13.20 11.30 -17.12
CA SER A 76 -13.13 9.87 -16.78
C SER A 76 -14.13 9.03 -17.59
N ILE A 77 -15.35 9.53 -17.80
CA ILE A 77 -16.35 8.88 -18.67
C ILE A 77 -15.87 8.87 -20.12
N ALA A 78 -15.33 9.99 -20.61
CA ALA A 78 -14.76 10.08 -21.94
C ALA A 78 -13.63 9.06 -22.14
N LEU A 79 -12.71 8.94 -21.17
CA LEU A 79 -11.63 7.93 -21.21
C LEU A 79 -12.18 6.49 -21.22
N ALA A 80 -13.21 6.21 -20.41
CA ALA A 80 -13.86 4.90 -20.39
C ALA A 80 -14.53 4.57 -21.73
N PHE A 81 -15.18 5.55 -22.36
CA PHE A 81 -15.81 5.42 -23.66
C PHE A 81 -14.77 5.20 -24.78
N PHE A 82 -13.71 6.02 -24.82
CA PHE A 82 -12.63 5.88 -25.79
C PHE A 82 -11.88 4.56 -25.65
N LYS A 83 -11.66 4.06 -24.42
CA LYS A 83 -11.09 2.73 -24.20
C LYS A 83 -11.98 1.61 -24.73
N ARG A 84 -13.32 1.77 -24.68
CA ARG A 84 -14.26 0.77 -25.24
C ARG A 84 -14.24 0.76 -26.77
N GLN A 85 -14.03 1.91 -27.40
CA GLN A 85 -14.00 2.05 -28.87
C GLN A 85 -12.63 1.72 -29.47
N PHE A 86 -11.52 2.03 -28.77
CA PHE A 86 -10.16 1.86 -29.28
C PHE A 86 -9.34 0.92 -28.36
N LEU A 87 -9.24 -0.35 -28.75
CA LEU A 87 -8.44 -1.37 -28.06
C LEU A 87 -6.93 -1.05 -28.03
N TRP A 88 -6.45 -0.16 -28.91
CA TRP A 88 -5.05 0.25 -29.02
C TRP A 88 -4.71 1.54 -28.24
N PHE A 89 -5.67 2.19 -27.58
CA PHE A 89 -5.43 3.48 -26.94
C PHE A 89 -4.50 3.34 -25.71
N PRO A 90 -3.36 4.06 -25.65
CA PRO A 90 -2.32 3.86 -24.62
C PRO A 90 -2.67 4.44 -23.24
N LEU A 91 -3.74 5.23 -23.14
CA LEU A 91 -4.20 5.87 -21.91
C LEU A 91 -5.14 4.93 -21.13
N TYR A 92 -4.61 4.32 -20.08
CA TYR A 92 -5.39 3.49 -19.15
C TYR A 92 -6.12 4.39 -18.13
N PRO A 93 -7.47 4.36 -18.06
CA PRO A 93 -8.26 5.10 -17.06
C PRO A 93 -7.85 4.79 -15.62
N VAL A 94 -7.39 3.56 -15.38
CA VAL A 94 -6.86 3.13 -14.08
C VAL A 94 -5.59 3.90 -13.70
N GLY A 95 -4.70 4.18 -14.66
CA GLY A 95 -3.49 4.96 -14.41
C GLY A 95 -3.79 6.44 -14.15
N TYR A 96 -4.81 6.99 -14.81
CA TYR A 96 -5.29 8.35 -14.55
C TYR A 96 -5.93 8.48 -13.15
N ALA A 97 -6.80 7.53 -12.78
CA ALA A 97 -7.43 7.50 -11.46
C ALA A 97 -6.43 7.20 -10.32
N ALA A 98 -5.47 6.30 -10.55
CA ALA A 98 -4.46 5.94 -9.55
C ALA A 98 -3.34 6.98 -9.42
N GLY A 99 -3.08 7.78 -10.46
CA GLY A 99 -1.96 8.72 -10.53
C GLY A 99 -1.93 9.78 -9.41
N TYR A 100 -3.11 10.16 -8.90
CA TYR A 100 -3.27 11.21 -7.89
C TYR A 100 -3.59 10.68 -6.48
N GLY A 101 -3.44 9.37 -6.25
CA GLY A 101 -3.59 8.81 -4.91
C GLY A 101 -2.36 9.06 -4.05
N TRP A 102 -2.54 9.32 -2.75
CA TRP A 102 -1.42 9.42 -1.79
C TRP A 102 -0.45 8.23 -1.91
N ALA A 103 -0.99 7.02 -2.04
CA ALA A 103 -0.19 5.81 -2.25
C ALA A 103 0.69 5.87 -3.53
N MET A 104 0.19 6.46 -4.61
CA MET A 104 0.91 6.50 -5.88
C MET A 104 2.09 7.48 -5.84
N GLY A 105 1.95 8.61 -5.13
CA GLY A 105 3.06 9.56 -4.93
C GLY A 105 4.29 8.95 -4.24
N TRP A 106 4.10 7.90 -3.43
CA TRP A 106 5.19 7.23 -2.72
C TRP A 106 5.64 5.96 -3.44
N MET A 107 4.71 5.24 -4.08
CA MET A 107 4.97 3.94 -4.69
C MET A 107 5.38 4.01 -6.17
N TRP A 108 5.22 5.14 -6.86
CA TRP A 108 5.45 5.22 -8.31
C TRP A 108 6.85 4.75 -8.71
N PHE A 109 7.89 5.09 -7.94
CA PHE A 109 9.27 4.72 -8.23
C PHE A 109 9.49 3.21 -8.02
N SER A 110 8.93 2.63 -6.96
CA SER A 110 8.98 1.19 -6.71
C SER A 110 8.25 0.40 -7.79
N ILE A 111 7.09 0.91 -8.25
CA ILE A 111 6.32 0.31 -9.35
C ILE A 111 7.12 0.40 -10.66
N PHE A 112 7.73 1.55 -10.94
CA PHE A 112 8.59 1.76 -12.10
C PHE A 112 9.78 0.79 -12.09
N LEU A 113 10.45 0.66 -10.95
CA LEU A 113 11.57 -0.25 -10.78
C LEU A 113 11.13 -1.71 -10.99
N GLY A 114 9.99 -2.12 -10.42
CA GLY A 114 9.42 -3.46 -10.61
C GLY A 114 9.08 -3.75 -12.07
N TRP A 115 8.51 -2.77 -12.79
CA TRP A 115 8.24 -2.88 -14.23
C TRP A 115 9.54 -2.97 -15.04
N ALA A 116 10.53 -2.13 -14.76
CA ALA A 116 11.83 -2.12 -15.44
C ALA A 116 12.56 -3.45 -15.25
N SER A 117 12.64 -3.95 -14.00
CA SER A 117 13.23 -5.24 -13.71
C SER A 117 12.49 -6.38 -14.40
N LYS A 118 11.15 -6.37 -14.41
CA LYS A 118 10.35 -7.37 -15.14
C LYS A 118 10.66 -7.31 -16.64
N ARG A 119 10.72 -6.12 -17.23
CA ARG A 119 11.01 -5.94 -18.66
C ARG A 119 12.38 -6.50 -19.03
N VAL A 120 13.41 -6.19 -18.24
CA VAL A 120 14.78 -6.71 -18.42
C VAL A 120 14.83 -8.24 -18.31
N LEU A 121 14.12 -8.82 -17.34
CA LEU A 121 14.08 -10.28 -17.17
C LEU A 121 13.42 -11.01 -18.35
N PHE A 122 12.36 -10.42 -18.91
CA PHE A 122 11.68 -10.97 -20.09
C PHE A 122 12.53 -10.82 -21.35
N THR A 123 13.25 -9.71 -21.55
CA THR A 123 14.10 -9.52 -22.73
C THR A 123 15.38 -10.35 -22.71
N THR A 124 15.93 -10.69 -21.53
CA THR A 124 17.20 -11.41 -21.42
C THR A 124 17.08 -12.94 -21.31
N GLY A 125 15.95 -13.49 -20.83
CA GLY A 125 15.92 -14.94 -20.57
C GLY A 125 14.54 -15.60 -20.45
N GLY A 126 13.47 -14.96 -20.93
CA GLY A 126 12.13 -15.55 -20.99
C GLY A 126 11.56 -16.02 -19.64
N LEU A 127 10.61 -16.95 -19.68
CA LEU A 127 9.85 -17.41 -18.50
C LEU A 127 10.72 -18.13 -17.45
N GLY A 128 11.84 -18.74 -17.87
CA GLY A 128 12.77 -19.43 -16.98
C GLY A 128 13.59 -18.49 -16.10
N SER A 129 14.05 -17.37 -16.67
CA SER A 129 14.79 -16.33 -15.92
C SER A 129 13.89 -15.66 -14.87
N TYR A 130 12.63 -15.41 -15.20
CA TYR A 130 11.65 -14.86 -14.27
C TYR A 130 11.45 -15.75 -13.03
N ARG A 131 11.32 -17.07 -13.22
CA ARG A 131 11.17 -18.03 -12.10
C ARG A 131 12.41 -18.08 -11.20
N ARG A 132 13.61 -17.89 -11.76
CA ARG A 132 14.86 -17.85 -10.98
C ARG A 132 15.06 -16.54 -10.23
N ALA A 133 14.55 -15.42 -10.76
CA ALA A 133 14.63 -14.12 -10.10
C ALA A 133 13.54 -13.92 -9.03
N LEU A 134 12.44 -14.67 -9.09
CA LEU A 134 11.33 -14.64 -8.12
C LEU A 134 11.78 -14.67 -6.64
N PRO A 135 12.67 -15.58 -6.19
CA PRO A 135 13.14 -15.60 -4.80
C PRO A 135 13.89 -14.32 -4.38
N ILE A 136 14.54 -13.60 -5.30
CA ILE A 136 15.24 -12.34 -4.98
C ILE A 136 14.21 -11.24 -4.65
N PHE A 137 13.16 -11.10 -5.47
CA PHE A 137 12.09 -10.13 -5.20
C PHE A 137 11.32 -10.44 -3.92
N LEU A 138 10.98 -11.72 -3.71
CA LEU A 138 10.37 -12.16 -2.45
C LEU A 138 11.29 -11.88 -1.27
N GLY A 139 12.60 -12.13 -1.41
CA GLY A 139 13.62 -11.81 -0.41
C GLY A 139 13.69 -10.32 -0.07
N MET A 140 13.60 -9.43 -1.06
CA MET A 140 13.55 -7.98 -0.82
C MET A 140 12.30 -7.57 -0.04
N VAL A 141 11.13 -8.11 -0.41
CA VAL A 141 9.86 -7.85 0.29
C VAL A 141 9.94 -8.31 1.74
N PHE A 142 10.34 -9.57 1.97
CA PHE A 142 10.51 -10.10 3.33
C PHE A 142 11.59 -9.35 4.12
N GLY A 143 12.67 -8.93 3.46
CA GLY A 143 13.75 -8.16 4.06
C GLY A 143 13.27 -6.82 4.63
N GLN A 144 12.41 -6.11 3.91
CA GLN A 144 11.83 -4.85 4.40
C GLN A 144 10.96 -5.08 5.65
N PHE A 145 10.13 -6.13 5.66
CA PHE A 145 9.31 -6.48 6.83
C PHE A 145 10.16 -6.89 8.04
N ILE A 146 11.19 -7.70 7.82
CA ILE A 146 12.09 -8.17 8.90
C ILE A 146 12.87 -6.99 9.48
N ALA A 147 13.49 -6.18 8.63
CA ALA A 147 14.26 -5.01 9.06
C ALA A 147 13.38 -4.04 9.85
N GLY A 148 12.18 -3.74 9.35
CA GLY A 148 11.23 -2.88 10.03
C GLY A 148 10.75 -3.43 11.37
N SER A 149 10.44 -4.74 11.43
CA SER A 149 10.05 -5.40 12.69
C SER A 149 11.17 -5.38 13.71
N LEU A 150 12.42 -5.59 13.27
CA LEU A 150 13.59 -5.57 14.13
C LEU A 150 13.84 -4.16 14.69
N TRP A 151 13.78 -3.12 13.85
CA TRP A 151 13.92 -1.73 14.29
C TRP A 151 12.79 -1.30 15.24
N SER A 152 11.55 -1.75 14.99
CA SER A 152 10.42 -1.51 15.89
C SER A 152 10.64 -2.17 17.25
N LEU A 153 11.09 -3.43 17.27
CA LEU A 153 11.38 -4.15 18.52
C LEU A 153 12.49 -3.48 19.32
N ILE A 154 13.56 -3.03 18.66
CA ILE A 154 14.66 -2.26 19.28
C ILE A 154 14.13 -0.94 19.87
N GLY A 155 13.22 -0.26 19.18
CA GLY A 155 12.56 0.96 19.66
C GLY A 155 11.76 0.74 20.94
N VAL A 156 10.99 -0.37 20.99
CA VAL A 156 10.25 -0.77 22.20
C VAL A 156 11.17 -1.06 23.37
N VAL A 157 12.27 -1.80 23.14
CA VAL A 157 13.23 -2.17 24.20
C VAL A 157 14.02 -0.97 24.71
N THR A 158 14.39 -0.04 23.83
CA THR A 158 15.23 1.12 24.16
C THR A 158 14.40 2.33 24.65
N GLY A 159 13.07 2.27 24.55
CA GLY A 159 12.17 3.36 24.90
C GLY A 159 12.36 4.63 24.04
N ARG A 160 13.00 4.50 22.87
CA ARG A 160 13.25 5.59 21.92
C ARG A 160 12.40 5.38 20.67
N ASN A 161 11.87 6.47 20.12
CA ASN A 161 11.22 6.44 18.81
C ASN A 161 12.28 6.16 17.73
N MET A 162 12.47 4.88 17.41
CA MET A 162 13.22 4.44 16.24
C MET A 162 12.35 4.56 14.98
N TYR A 163 12.99 4.42 13.81
CA TYR A 163 12.37 4.52 12.48
C TYR A 163 10.99 3.89 12.42
N THR A 164 9.97 4.71 12.17
CA THR A 164 8.64 4.25 11.81
C THR A 164 8.73 3.55 10.46
N LEU A 165 8.28 2.28 10.43
CA LEU A 165 7.94 1.64 9.17
C LEU A 165 6.97 2.55 8.40
N PHE A 166 7.15 2.61 7.08
CA PHE A 166 6.29 3.32 6.13
C PHE A 166 4.82 3.37 6.62
N PRO A 167 4.20 4.57 6.70
CA PRO A 167 2.77 4.65 7.01
C PRO A 167 1.91 3.99 5.92
#